data_AF-A0A6V8LXS7-F1
#
_entry.id   AF-A0A6V8LXS7-F1
#
_cell.length_a   1.000
_cell.length_b   1.000
_cell.length_c   1.000
_cell.angle_alpha   90.00
_cell.angle_beta   90.00
_cell.angle_gamma   90.00
#
_symmetry.space_group_name_H-M   'P 1'
#
loop_
_entity.id
_entity.type
_entity.pdbx_description
1 polymer ?
#
loop_
_entity_poly.entity_id
_entity_poly.type
_entity_poly.pdbx_seq_one_letter_code
_entity_poly.pdbx_strand_id
1 'polypeptide(L)'
;MSSLTTTAPPYTTAVSDNLQQDARTLRAHLLARRLEEHLETMRQALEEARPLDALTLRPQALSAARLLREAVEDPSTLGMDSCEGASWSDEASLQEQRRAGLRDLERLRARLARLERGPWRTGADRERRALVAATLRRFAATALILALALGLWWALQSWRITERTRALEAARLVTAREALDLTALNAWQARRLRGAPLKSFLPDMSGLCAGLDLRAATPDHPCRKAWAEGRETLFGAATPPGGRPIAAPSEVEADPWGAPYVLLLPGDGPDRVASAGPDGLLGSADDLIREIP
;
A
#
# COMPACT_ATOMS: atom_id res chain seq x y z
N MET A 1 60.55 61.34 -14.44
CA MET A 1 59.63 61.16 -15.60
C MET A 1 60.49 60.79 -16.80
N SER A 2 60.58 59.50 -17.11
CA SER A 2 61.17 59.01 -18.36
C SER A 2 60.41 57.73 -18.72
N SER A 3 59.57 57.84 -19.75
CA SER A 3 58.80 56.74 -20.31
C SER A 3 59.63 56.03 -21.38
N LEU A 4 59.98 54.76 -21.12
CA LEU A 4 60.54 53.84 -22.11
C LEU A 4 59.40 52.95 -22.63
N THR A 5 59.05 53.15 -23.90
CA THR A 5 58.11 52.31 -24.64
C THR A 5 58.87 51.14 -25.24
N THR A 6 58.63 49.92 -24.73
CA THR A 6 59.19 48.68 -25.28
C THR A 6 58.14 48.01 -26.18
N THR A 7 58.35 48.08 -27.49
CA THR A 7 57.62 47.28 -28.49
C THR A 7 58.15 45.85 -28.51
N ALA A 8 57.29 44.88 -28.19
CA ALA A 8 57.57 43.44 -28.34
C ALA A 8 57.27 42.97 -29.78
N PRO A 9 58.04 42.00 -30.33
CA PRO A 9 57.94 41.59 -31.72
C PRO A 9 56.78 40.60 -32.00
N PRO A 10 56.18 40.62 -33.20
CA PRO A 10 54.99 39.85 -33.56
C PRO A 10 55.38 38.51 -34.21
N TYR A 11 55.73 37.47 -33.46
CA TYR A 11 56.03 36.16 -34.08
C TYR A 11 55.56 34.91 -33.32
N THR A 12 54.72 35.04 -32.28
CA THR A 12 54.24 33.88 -31.49
C THR A 12 52.79 33.45 -31.74
N THR A 13 52.02 34.17 -32.57
CA THR A 13 50.60 33.87 -32.82
C THR A 13 50.38 32.79 -33.89
N ALA A 14 51.14 32.82 -34.99
CA ALA A 14 50.88 31.97 -36.16
C ALA A 14 51.01 30.45 -35.94
N VAL A 15 51.77 30.00 -34.94
CA VAL A 15 51.97 28.56 -34.65
C VAL A 15 50.88 28.01 -33.70
N SER A 16 50.32 28.86 -32.83
CA SER A 16 49.18 28.51 -31.98
C SER A 16 47.89 28.35 -32.79
N ASP A 17 47.74 29.17 -33.84
CA ASP A 17 46.53 29.21 -34.66
C ASP A 17 46.37 27.95 -35.53
N ASN A 18 47.46 27.39 -36.05
CA ASN A 18 47.41 26.14 -36.83
C ASN A 18 47.04 24.92 -35.97
N LEU A 19 47.51 24.83 -34.73
CA LEU A 19 47.15 23.72 -33.83
C LEU A 19 45.69 23.79 -33.35
N GLN A 20 45.13 25.00 -33.23
CA GLN A 20 43.72 25.19 -32.93
C GLN A 20 42.81 24.97 -34.16
N GLN A 21 43.31 25.27 -35.36
CA GLN A 21 42.66 24.97 -36.63
C GLN A 21 42.53 23.45 -36.82
N ASP A 22 43.61 22.71 -36.63
CA ASP A 22 43.61 21.24 -36.71
C ASP A 22 42.65 20.62 -35.69
N ALA A 23 42.58 21.18 -34.47
CA ALA A 23 41.63 20.72 -33.45
C ALA A 23 40.15 20.96 -33.83
N ARG A 24 39.83 22.02 -34.58
CA ARG A 24 38.45 22.32 -35.04
C ARG A 24 38.04 21.41 -36.18
N THR A 25 38.94 21.13 -37.13
CA THR A 25 38.72 20.18 -38.22
C THR A 25 38.53 18.77 -37.67
N LEU A 26 39.37 18.38 -36.69
CA LEU A 26 39.21 17.11 -35.98
C LEU A 26 37.86 17.04 -35.27
N ARG A 27 37.37 18.15 -34.71
CA ARG A 27 36.11 18.19 -33.95
C ARG A 27 34.85 18.19 -34.83
N ALA A 28 34.91 18.82 -36.01
CA ALA A 28 33.85 18.71 -37.02
C ALA A 28 33.75 17.27 -37.58
N HIS A 29 34.89 16.63 -37.84
CA HIS A 29 34.90 15.22 -38.24
C HIS A 29 34.38 14.29 -37.13
N LEU A 30 34.72 14.55 -35.86
CA LEU A 30 34.18 13.78 -34.74
C LEU A 30 32.67 13.94 -34.58
N LEU A 31 32.11 15.13 -34.85
CA LEU A 31 30.67 15.37 -34.79
C LEU A 31 29.93 14.72 -35.96
N ALA A 32 30.47 14.83 -37.18
CA ALA A 32 29.92 14.13 -38.36
C ALA A 32 29.92 12.62 -38.15
N ARG A 33 31.03 12.06 -37.65
CA ARG A 33 31.16 10.63 -37.35
C ARG A 33 30.21 10.18 -36.23
N ARG A 34 30.00 11.00 -35.20
CA ARG A 34 29.05 10.69 -34.11
C ARG A 34 27.60 10.76 -34.57
N LEU A 35 27.29 11.64 -35.51
CA LEU A 35 25.97 11.73 -36.18
C LEU A 35 25.73 10.52 -37.08
N GLU A 36 26.73 10.13 -37.88
CA GLU A 36 26.66 8.91 -38.69
C GLU A 36 26.49 7.67 -37.82
N GLU A 37 27.27 7.52 -36.75
CA GLU A 37 27.11 6.41 -35.80
C GLU A 37 25.72 6.40 -35.17
N HIS A 38 25.17 7.54 -34.76
CA HIS A 38 23.80 7.60 -34.22
C HIS A 38 22.73 7.25 -35.28
N LEU A 39 22.91 7.68 -36.53
CA LEU A 39 22.01 7.34 -37.62
C LEU A 39 22.09 5.85 -37.99
N GLU A 40 23.29 5.27 -37.99
CA GLU A 40 23.54 3.84 -38.21
C GLU A 40 22.92 3.01 -37.08
N THR A 41 23.10 3.44 -35.82
CA THR A 41 22.52 2.77 -34.65
C THR A 41 20.99 2.84 -34.66
N MET A 42 20.43 4.00 -35.02
CA MET A 42 18.98 4.15 -35.20
C MET A 42 18.46 3.29 -36.35
N ARG A 43 19.23 3.16 -37.43
CA ARG A 43 18.87 2.32 -38.58
C ARG A 43 18.89 0.84 -38.23
N GLN A 44 19.94 0.36 -37.56
CA GLN A 44 20.00 -1.02 -37.06
C GLN A 44 18.88 -1.31 -36.06
N ALA A 45 18.60 -0.39 -35.13
CA ALA A 45 17.47 -0.51 -34.22
C ALA A 45 16.12 -0.55 -34.96
N LEU A 46 15.98 0.15 -36.09
CA LEU A 46 14.80 0.11 -36.95
C LEU A 46 14.68 -1.19 -37.77
N GLU A 47 15.80 -1.78 -38.18
CA GLU A 47 15.84 -3.06 -38.90
C GLU A 47 15.58 -4.26 -37.96
N GLU A 48 15.97 -4.16 -36.68
CA GLU A 48 15.76 -5.18 -35.65
C GLU A 48 14.41 -5.05 -34.91
N ALA A 49 13.84 -3.86 -34.83
CA ALA A 49 12.57 -3.62 -34.13
C ALA A 49 11.39 -4.27 -34.87
N ARG A 50 10.74 -5.25 -34.20
CA ARG A 50 9.43 -5.76 -34.59
C ARG A 50 8.41 -4.61 -34.67
N PRO A 51 7.32 -4.75 -35.46
CA PRO A 51 6.42 -3.64 -35.82
C PRO A 51 5.69 -2.94 -34.65
N LEU A 52 5.82 -3.40 -33.40
CA LEU A 52 5.26 -2.73 -32.22
C LEU A 52 6.13 -1.59 -31.66
N ASP A 53 7.45 -1.57 -31.90
CA ASP A 53 8.36 -0.53 -31.37
C ASP A 53 8.49 0.73 -32.25
N ALA A 54 7.85 0.74 -33.42
CA ALA A 54 7.80 1.93 -34.28
C ALA A 54 7.04 3.10 -33.63
N LEU A 55 6.15 2.83 -32.66
CA LEU A 55 5.39 3.85 -31.94
C LEU A 55 6.20 4.53 -30.83
N THR A 56 7.21 3.86 -30.26
CA THR A 56 8.12 4.39 -29.24
C THR A 56 9.30 5.15 -29.85
N LEU A 57 9.76 4.77 -31.06
CA LEU A 57 10.84 5.46 -31.77
C LEU A 57 10.41 6.80 -32.42
N ARG A 58 9.12 6.96 -32.73
CA ARG A 58 8.56 8.18 -33.33
C ARG A 58 8.75 9.46 -32.49
N PRO A 59 8.48 9.48 -31.17
CA PRO A 59 8.75 10.67 -30.35
C PRO A 59 10.24 11.00 -30.25
N GLN A 60 11.14 10.01 -30.27
CA GLN A 60 12.60 10.23 -30.23
C GLN A 60 13.13 10.83 -31.55
N ALA A 61 12.62 10.37 -32.69
CA ALA A 61 12.93 10.96 -33.99
C ALA A 61 12.41 12.40 -34.12
N LEU A 62 11.24 12.67 -33.54
CA LEU A 62 10.67 14.03 -33.50
C LEU A 62 11.45 14.97 -32.56
N SER A 63 11.98 14.48 -31.43
CA SER A 63 12.86 15.28 -30.58
C SER A 63 14.19 15.59 -31.25
N ALA A 64 14.79 14.62 -31.96
CA ALA A 64 16.01 14.85 -32.73
C ALA A 64 15.81 15.86 -33.87
N ALA A 65 14.70 15.75 -34.59
CA ALA A 65 14.33 16.72 -35.64
C ALA A 65 14.04 18.12 -35.08
N ARG A 66 13.53 18.22 -33.84
CA ARG A 66 13.28 19.50 -33.16
C ARG A 66 14.58 20.16 -32.72
N LEU A 67 15.52 19.41 -32.15
CA LEU A 67 16.84 19.90 -31.78
C LEU A 67 17.65 20.35 -33.00
N LEU A 68 17.59 19.61 -34.11
CA LEU A 68 18.19 20.03 -35.39
C LEU A 68 17.56 21.31 -35.92
N ARG A 69 16.27 21.50 -35.72
CA ARG A 69 15.55 22.70 -36.16
C ARG A 69 15.88 23.92 -35.30
N GLU A 70 15.94 23.78 -33.99
CA GLU A 70 16.36 24.85 -33.07
C GLU A 70 17.81 25.26 -33.33
N ALA A 71 18.71 24.31 -33.57
CA ALA A 71 20.11 24.59 -33.91
C ALA A 71 20.30 25.32 -35.25
N VAL A 72 19.35 25.17 -36.18
CA VAL A 72 19.35 25.84 -37.50
C VAL A 72 18.62 27.19 -37.47
N GLU A 73 17.58 27.34 -36.64
CA GLU A 73 16.78 28.56 -36.54
C GLU A 73 17.43 29.61 -35.61
N ASP A 74 18.19 29.21 -34.58
CA ASP A 74 18.91 30.14 -33.70
C ASP A 74 20.28 29.59 -33.23
N PRO A 75 21.35 29.75 -34.04
CA PRO A 75 22.69 29.26 -33.73
C PRO A 75 23.31 29.92 -32.48
N SER A 76 22.71 31.01 -31.97
CA SER A 76 23.22 31.75 -30.81
C SER A 76 22.86 31.13 -29.45
N THR A 77 21.87 30.22 -29.40
CA THR A 77 21.48 29.47 -28.18
C THR A 77 22.52 28.46 -27.70
N LEU A 78 23.56 28.18 -28.49
CA LEU A 78 24.67 27.27 -28.14
C LEU A 78 25.93 28.00 -27.66
N GLY A 79 25.84 29.28 -27.29
CA GLY A 79 26.97 30.05 -26.75
C GLY A 79 28.03 30.35 -27.81
N MET A 80 27.59 30.86 -28.96
CA MET A 80 28.47 31.36 -30.01
C MET A 80 28.49 32.88 -29.99
N ASP A 81 29.39 33.46 -29.19
CA ASP A 81 29.70 34.90 -29.31
C ASP A 81 31.03 35.12 -30.00
N SER A 82 30.99 36.07 -30.94
CA SER A 82 32.10 36.81 -31.56
C SER A 82 32.99 36.04 -32.54
N CYS A 83 32.47 35.88 -33.75
CA CYS A 83 33.27 35.70 -34.96
C CYS A 83 33.87 37.03 -35.43
N GLU A 84 35.18 37.12 -35.53
CA GLU A 84 35.82 38.03 -36.49
C GLU A 84 37.06 37.34 -37.08
N GLY A 85 37.12 37.26 -38.41
CA GLY A 85 38.33 36.84 -39.11
C GLY A 85 38.22 35.62 -40.03
N ALA A 86 37.08 35.35 -40.65
CA ALA A 86 37.03 34.67 -41.93
C ALA A 86 36.06 35.42 -42.84
N SER A 87 36.55 35.86 -44.00
CA SER A 87 35.74 36.48 -45.04
C SER A 87 34.70 35.49 -45.52
N TRP A 88 33.47 35.68 -45.05
CA TRP A 88 32.28 35.07 -45.62
C TRP A 88 32.22 35.54 -47.08
N SER A 89 32.56 34.64 -47.99
CA SER A 89 32.43 34.87 -49.42
C SER A 89 30.94 35.03 -49.75
N ASP A 90 30.54 36.26 -50.06
CA ASP A 90 29.24 36.72 -50.52
C ASP A 90 28.01 36.36 -49.67
N GLU A 91 27.34 37.36 -49.13
CA GLU A 91 26.01 37.25 -48.49
C GLU A 91 24.97 36.56 -49.39
N ALA A 92 25.18 36.63 -50.70
CA ALA A 92 24.41 35.88 -51.69
C ALA A 92 24.49 34.35 -51.49
N SER A 93 25.66 33.81 -51.11
CA SER A 93 25.86 32.35 -50.95
C SER A 93 25.13 31.78 -49.73
N LEU A 94 25.08 32.54 -48.62
CA LEU A 94 24.32 32.19 -47.42
C LEU A 94 22.82 32.27 -47.66
N GLN A 95 22.37 33.30 -48.38
CA GLN A 95 20.96 33.40 -48.76
C GLN A 95 20.55 32.26 -49.71
N GLU A 96 21.44 31.82 -50.59
CA GLU A 96 21.18 30.70 -51.49
C GLU A 96 21.09 29.36 -50.74
N GLN A 97 22.00 29.09 -49.79
CA GLN A 97 21.91 27.91 -48.93
C GLN A 97 20.63 27.91 -48.08
N ARG A 98 20.24 29.07 -47.52
CA ARG A 98 18.98 29.19 -46.78
C ARG A 98 17.76 28.90 -47.66
N ARG A 99 17.74 29.40 -48.90
CA ARG A 99 16.67 29.13 -49.88
C ARG A 99 16.66 27.66 -50.34
N ALA A 100 17.82 27.00 -50.42
CA ALA A 100 17.88 25.57 -50.72
C ALA A 100 17.32 24.73 -49.56
N GLY A 101 17.73 25.02 -48.32
CA GLY A 101 17.22 24.34 -47.12
C GLY A 101 15.70 24.49 -46.93
N LEU A 102 15.16 25.69 -47.17
CA LEU A 102 13.71 25.92 -47.11
C LEU A 102 12.94 25.13 -48.18
N ARG A 103 13.48 25.04 -49.42
CA ARG A 103 12.86 24.25 -50.50
C ARG A 103 12.85 22.76 -50.20
N ASP A 104 13.92 22.23 -49.59
CA ASP A 104 13.95 20.82 -49.19
C ASP A 104 13.01 20.54 -48.00
N LEU A 105 12.89 21.48 -47.05
CA LEU A 105 11.87 21.41 -46.01
C LEU A 105 10.45 21.39 -46.56
N GLU A 106 10.15 22.22 -47.56
CA GLU A 106 8.85 22.24 -48.24
C GLU A 106 8.58 20.94 -49.01
N ARG A 107 9.59 20.38 -49.71
CA ARG A 107 9.47 19.07 -50.36
C ARG A 107 9.19 17.96 -49.35
N LEU A 108 9.89 17.96 -48.22
CA LEU A 108 9.67 16.98 -47.16
C LEU A 108 8.27 17.12 -46.55
N ARG A 109 7.80 18.35 -46.31
CA ARG A 109 6.41 18.61 -45.85
C ARG A 109 5.38 18.16 -46.88
N ALA A 110 5.59 18.43 -48.16
CA ALA A 110 4.69 17.99 -49.22
C ALA A 110 4.67 16.46 -49.35
N ARG A 111 5.83 15.80 -49.19
CA ARG A 111 5.94 14.34 -49.18
C ARG A 111 5.21 13.77 -47.97
N LEU A 112 5.44 14.29 -46.76
CA LEU A 112 4.71 13.91 -45.54
C LEU A 112 3.19 14.10 -45.70
N ALA A 113 2.73 15.24 -46.21
CA ALA A 113 1.30 15.46 -46.43
C ALA A 113 0.69 14.49 -47.46
N ARG A 114 1.44 14.09 -48.50
CA ARG A 114 1.02 13.00 -49.41
C ARG A 114 1.02 11.65 -48.71
N LEU A 115 2.00 11.40 -47.84
CA LEU A 115 2.07 10.21 -46.99
C LEU A 115 1.07 10.24 -45.82
N GLU A 116 0.37 11.33 -45.55
CA GLU A 116 -0.74 11.37 -44.59
C GLU A 116 -2.10 11.22 -45.30
N ARG A 117 -2.19 11.67 -46.56
CA ARG A 117 -3.41 11.61 -47.38
C ARG A 117 -3.55 10.32 -48.21
N GLY A 118 -2.50 9.53 -48.36
CA GLY A 118 -2.57 8.22 -49.02
C GLY A 118 -3.50 7.23 -48.28
N PRO A 119 -3.95 6.14 -48.91
CA PRO A 119 -4.81 5.14 -48.28
C PRO A 119 -3.99 4.19 -47.39
N TRP A 120 -3.32 4.72 -46.37
CA TRP A 120 -2.62 3.92 -45.34
C TRP A 120 -3.58 3.06 -44.55
N ARG A 121 -4.88 3.40 -44.58
CA ARG A 121 -5.97 2.54 -44.11
C ARG A 121 -6.21 1.40 -45.10
N THR A 122 -5.18 0.60 -45.35
CA THR A 122 -5.31 -0.67 -46.06
C THR A 122 -6.26 -1.59 -45.27
N GLY A 123 -6.94 -2.52 -45.95
CA GLY A 123 -7.80 -3.51 -45.27
C GLY A 123 -7.09 -4.23 -44.11
N ALA A 124 -5.78 -4.48 -44.29
CA ALA A 124 -4.91 -5.09 -43.29
C ALA A 124 -4.83 -4.31 -41.95
N ASP A 125 -4.87 -2.98 -41.97
CA ASP A 125 -4.87 -2.19 -40.73
C ASP A 125 -6.21 -2.25 -40.00
N ARG A 126 -7.32 -2.38 -40.72
CA ARG A 126 -8.64 -2.59 -40.11
C ARG A 126 -8.73 -3.96 -39.47
N GLU A 127 -8.22 -5.00 -40.14
CA GLU A 127 -8.14 -6.37 -39.60
C GLU A 127 -7.25 -6.45 -38.36
N ARG A 128 -6.07 -5.82 -38.38
CA ARG A 128 -5.19 -5.75 -37.21
C ARG A 128 -5.87 -5.07 -36.01
N ARG A 129 -6.54 -3.94 -36.22
CA ARG A 129 -7.30 -3.27 -35.13
C ARG A 129 -8.45 -4.13 -34.62
N ALA A 130 -9.15 -4.83 -35.51
CA ALA A 130 -10.24 -5.74 -35.12
C ALA A 130 -9.71 -6.90 -34.27
N LEU A 131 -8.55 -7.48 -34.64
CA LEU A 131 -7.89 -8.52 -33.85
C LEU A 131 -7.44 -8.01 -32.48
N VAL A 132 -6.80 -6.83 -32.42
CA VAL A 132 -6.39 -6.20 -31.15
C VAL A 132 -7.61 -5.89 -30.27
N ALA A 133 -8.69 -5.37 -30.84
CA ALA A 133 -9.91 -5.12 -30.09
C ALA A 133 -10.54 -6.42 -29.57
N ALA A 134 -10.52 -7.49 -30.37
CA ALA A 134 -11.02 -8.80 -29.96
C ALA A 134 -10.16 -9.42 -28.85
N THR A 135 -8.83 -9.33 -28.93
CA THR A 135 -7.94 -9.82 -27.88
C THR A 135 -8.12 -9.03 -26.59
N LEU A 136 -8.15 -7.69 -26.65
CA LEU A 136 -8.41 -6.85 -25.48
C LEU A 136 -9.76 -7.17 -24.82
N ARG A 137 -10.83 -7.39 -25.61
CA ARG A 137 -12.13 -7.81 -25.06
C ARG A 137 -12.06 -9.17 -24.35
N ARG A 138 -11.32 -10.13 -24.91
CA ARG A 138 -11.11 -11.44 -24.28
C ARG A 138 -10.34 -11.29 -22.96
N PHE A 139 -9.26 -10.51 -22.95
CA PHE A 139 -8.50 -10.23 -21.73
C PHE A 139 -9.35 -9.53 -20.67
N ALA A 140 -10.14 -8.53 -21.05
CA ALA A 140 -11.06 -7.84 -20.14
C ALA A 140 -12.12 -8.80 -19.57
N ALA A 141 -12.70 -9.67 -20.41
CA ALA A 141 -13.67 -10.67 -19.96
C ALA A 141 -13.03 -11.68 -18.98
N THR A 142 -11.82 -12.18 -19.27
CA THR A 142 -11.11 -13.08 -18.36
C THR A 142 -10.74 -12.39 -17.04
N ALA A 143 -10.30 -11.13 -17.09
CA ALA A 143 -9.98 -10.36 -15.89
C ALA A 143 -11.24 -10.12 -15.03
N LEU A 144 -12.37 -9.83 -15.67
CA LEU A 144 -13.65 -9.67 -14.97
C LEU A 144 -14.10 -10.99 -14.31
N ILE A 145 -14.00 -12.12 -15.01
CA ILE A 145 -14.34 -13.44 -14.45
C ILE A 145 -13.45 -13.76 -13.24
N LEU A 146 -12.14 -13.51 -13.33
CA LEU A 146 -11.21 -13.72 -12.22
C LEU A 146 -11.53 -12.80 -11.03
N ALA A 147 -11.85 -11.53 -11.29
CA ALA A 147 -12.25 -10.59 -10.24
C ALA A 147 -13.54 -11.03 -9.54
N LEU A 148 -14.54 -11.51 -10.29
CA LEU A 148 -15.79 -12.05 -9.72
C LEU A 148 -15.54 -13.32 -8.91
N ALA A 149 -14.69 -14.23 -9.41
CA ALA A 149 -14.33 -15.45 -8.69
C ALA A 149 -13.60 -15.14 -7.38
N LEU A 150 -12.68 -14.18 -7.39
CA LEU A 150 -11.98 -13.73 -6.18
C LEU A 150 -12.94 -13.05 -5.19
N GLY A 151 -13.87 -12.22 -5.67
CA GLY A 151 -14.91 -11.60 -4.85
C GLY A 151 -15.83 -12.62 -4.19
N LEU A 152 -16.29 -13.62 -4.94
CA LEU A 152 -17.11 -14.72 -4.40
C LEU A 152 -16.33 -15.55 -3.38
N TRP A 153 -15.07 -15.87 -3.66
CA TRP A 153 -14.22 -16.59 -2.72
C TRP A 153 -14.04 -15.81 -1.41
N TRP A 154 -13.78 -14.50 -1.49
CA TRP A 154 -13.63 -13.66 -0.31
C TRP A 154 -14.93 -13.58 0.51
N ALA A 155 -16.09 -13.41 -0.15
CA ALA A 155 -17.39 -13.42 0.52
C ALA A 155 -17.70 -14.75 1.23
N LEU A 156 -17.33 -15.89 0.63
CA LEU A 156 -17.46 -17.20 1.25
C LEU A 156 -16.54 -17.36 2.47
N GLN A 157 -15.30 -16.84 2.39
CA GLN A 157 -14.37 -16.87 3.53
C GLN A 157 -14.86 -15.99 4.67
N SER A 158 -15.31 -14.76 4.39
CA SER A 158 -15.84 -13.86 5.41
C SER A 158 -17.06 -14.46 6.09
N TRP A 159 -17.99 -15.05 5.32
CA TRP A 159 -19.16 -15.73 5.86
C TRP A 159 -18.78 -16.90 6.79
N ARG A 160 -17.81 -17.74 6.40
CA ARG A 160 -17.32 -18.85 7.24
C ARG A 160 -16.71 -18.37 8.55
N ILE A 161 -15.98 -17.24 8.54
CA ILE A 161 -15.40 -16.66 9.74
C ILE A 161 -16.50 -16.14 10.66
N THR A 162 -17.50 -15.44 10.11
CA THR A 162 -18.66 -14.97 10.89
C THR A 162 -19.44 -16.13 11.50
N GLU A 163 -19.64 -17.23 10.77
CA GLU A 163 -20.38 -18.38 11.30
C GLU A 163 -19.60 -19.10 12.41
N ARG A 164 -18.27 -19.23 12.25
CA ARG A 164 -17.42 -19.80 13.29
C ARG A 164 -17.39 -18.94 14.55
N THR A 165 -17.33 -17.62 14.41
CA THR A 165 -17.35 -16.70 15.55
C THR A 165 -18.68 -16.77 16.30
N ARG A 166 -19.83 -16.79 15.60
CA ARG A 166 -21.15 -17.03 16.20
C ARG A 166 -21.24 -18.37 16.93
N ALA A 167 -20.72 -19.44 16.33
CA ALA A 167 -20.73 -20.76 16.95
C ALA A 167 -19.88 -20.80 18.23
N LEU A 168 -18.71 -20.13 18.23
CA LEU A 168 -17.86 -19.98 19.41
C LEU A 168 -18.55 -19.15 20.50
N GLU A 169 -19.21 -18.06 20.15
CA GLU A 169 -19.99 -17.23 21.10
C GLU A 169 -21.14 -18.03 21.72
N ALA A 170 -21.88 -18.79 20.91
CA ALA A 170 -22.93 -19.67 21.42
C ALA A 170 -22.38 -20.73 22.38
N ALA A 171 -21.25 -21.36 22.05
CA ALA A 171 -20.59 -22.32 22.94
C ALA A 171 -20.15 -21.68 24.26
N ARG A 172 -19.56 -20.47 24.22
CA ARG A 172 -19.19 -19.70 25.42
C ARG A 172 -20.40 -19.39 26.29
N LEU A 173 -21.53 -18.99 25.70
CA LEU A 173 -22.76 -18.74 26.45
C LEU A 173 -23.27 -20.00 27.18
N VAL A 174 -23.16 -21.18 26.55
CA VAL A 174 -23.52 -22.46 27.20
C VAL A 174 -22.58 -22.74 28.37
N THR A 175 -21.26 -22.67 28.16
CA THR A 175 -20.27 -22.91 29.23
C THR A 175 -20.44 -21.94 30.40
N ALA A 176 -20.68 -20.66 30.13
CA ALA A 176 -20.93 -19.67 31.18
C ALA A 176 -22.17 -20.01 32.01
N ARG A 177 -23.26 -20.46 31.37
CA ARG A 177 -24.48 -20.88 32.09
C ARG A 177 -24.25 -22.12 32.94
N GLU A 178 -23.54 -23.13 32.42
CA GLU A 178 -23.20 -24.34 33.18
C GLU A 178 -22.35 -24.02 34.41
N ALA A 179 -21.36 -23.13 34.25
CA ALA A 179 -20.53 -22.68 35.36
C ALA A 179 -21.31 -21.84 36.40
N LEU A 180 -22.26 -21.01 35.96
CA LEU A 180 -23.17 -20.29 36.85
C LEU A 180 -24.07 -21.24 37.63
N ASP A 181 -24.64 -22.26 36.96
CA ASP A 181 -25.46 -23.28 37.61
C ASP A 181 -24.66 -24.07 38.66
N LEU A 182 -23.42 -24.45 38.32
CA LEU A 182 -22.53 -25.14 39.23
C LEU A 182 -22.17 -24.25 40.43
N THR A 183 -21.85 -22.98 40.20
CA THR A 183 -21.53 -22.02 41.26
C THR A 183 -22.73 -21.80 42.18
N ALA A 184 -23.92 -21.61 41.61
CA ALA A 184 -25.15 -21.41 42.38
C ALA A 184 -25.49 -22.64 43.23
N LEU A 185 -25.32 -23.84 42.69
CA LEU A 185 -25.51 -25.08 43.44
C LEU A 185 -24.53 -25.20 44.62
N ASN A 186 -23.24 -24.90 44.41
CA ASN A 186 -22.24 -24.93 45.47
C ASN A 186 -22.49 -23.84 46.53
N ALA A 187 -22.96 -22.66 46.12
CA ALA A 187 -23.39 -21.61 47.04
C ALA A 187 -24.58 -22.06 47.90
N TRP A 188 -25.60 -22.66 47.31
CA TRP A 188 -26.71 -23.24 48.08
C TRP A 188 -26.23 -24.32 49.05
N GLN A 189 -25.34 -25.23 48.61
CA GLN A 189 -24.78 -26.26 49.48
C GLN A 189 -23.98 -25.67 50.64
N ALA A 190 -23.12 -24.69 50.38
CA ALA A 190 -22.33 -24.00 51.40
C ALA A 190 -23.24 -23.30 52.43
N ARG A 191 -24.30 -22.62 51.97
CA ARG A 191 -25.33 -22.00 52.82
C ARG A 191 -26.01 -23.03 53.72
N ARG A 192 -26.41 -24.16 53.14
CA ARG A 192 -27.08 -25.25 53.86
C ARG A 192 -26.17 -25.93 54.89
N LEU A 193 -24.91 -26.19 54.54
CA LEU A 193 -23.95 -26.85 55.43
C LEU A 193 -23.54 -25.97 56.61
N ARG A 194 -23.41 -24.65 56.39
CA ARG A 194 -23.04 -23.71 57.46
C ARG A 194 -24.22 -23.26 58.31
N GLY A 195 -25.45 -23.40 57.81
CA GLY A 195 -26.66 -22.93 58.52
C GLY A 195 -26.69 -21.42 58.72
N ALA A 196 -26.00 -20.66 57.86
CA ALA A 196 -25.86 -19.20 57.94
C ALA A 196 -26.04 -18.58 56.54
N PRO A 197 -26.51 -17.32 56.43
CA PRO A 197 -26.66 -16.65 55.14
C PRO A 197 -25.31 -16.44 54.47
N LEU A 198 -25.24 -16.49 53.13
CA LEU A 198 -23.98 -16.38 52.37
C LEU A 198 -23.20 -15.12 52.73
N LYS A 199 -23.89 -13.98 52.86
CA LYS A 199 -23.30 -12.68 53.23
C LYS A 199 -22.56 -12.66 54.57
N SER A 200 -22.78 -13.64 55.45
CA SER A 200 -22.06 -13.69 56.72
C SER A 200 -20.66 -14.31 56.60
N PHE A 201 -20.34 -14.95 55.47
CA PHE A 201 -19.05 -15.61 55.26
C PHE A 201 -18.49 -15.49 53.84
N LEU A 202 -19.19 -14.83 52.93
CA LEU A 202 -18.73 -14.44 51.60
C LEU A 202 -18.89 -12.93 51.43
N PRO A 203 -17.94 -12.26 50.74
CA PRO A 203 -18.06 -10.84 50.45
C PRO A 203 -19.19 -10.60 49.42
N ASP A 204 -20.00 -9.57 49.65
CA ASP A 204 -20.84 -9.01 48.58
C ASP A 204 -19.95 -8.25 47.59
N MET A 205 -20.05 -8.60 46.32
CA MET A 205 -19.20 -8.05 45.27
C MET A 205 -19.88 -6.94 44.46
N SER A 206 -21.15 -6.66 44.74
CA SER A 206 -21.95 -5.67 44.01
C SER A 206 -21.25 -4.30 43.87
N GLY A 207 -20.71 -3.76 44.97
CA GLY A 207 -19.99 -2.48 44.97
C GLY A 207 -18.54 -2.56 44.47
N LEU A 208 -17.88 -3.71 44.57
CA LEU A 208 -16.47 -3.88 44.20
C LEU A 208 -16.26 -3.99 42.69
N CYS A 209 -17.29 -4.43 41.97
CA CYS A 209 -17.23 -4.76 40.55
C CYS A 209 -18.06 -3.79 39.67
N ALA A 210 -18.85 -2.89 40.28
CA ALA A 210 -19.75 -2.01 39.55
C ALA A 210 -19.00 -1.01 38.64
N GLY A 211 -19.46 -0.89 37.40
CA GLY A 211 -18.96 0.11 36.44
C GLY A 211 -17.55 -0.16 35.89
N LEU A 212 -17.03 -1.37 36.05
CA LEU A 212 -15.69 -1.76 35.61
C LEU A 212 -15.76 -2.83 34.51
N ASP A 213 -14.84 -2.77 33.54
CA ASP A 213 -14.60 -3.90 32.63
C ASP A 213 -13.80 -4.97 33.38
N LEU A 214 -14.52 -6.01 33.81
CA LEU A 214 -13.98 -7.08 34.65
C LEU A 214 -13.01 -7.98 33.89
N ARG A 215 -13.01 -7.98 32.55
CA ARG A 215 -12.03 -8.70 31.74
C ARG A 215 -10.67 -8.03 31.82
N ALA A 216 -10.66 -6.69 31.83
CA ALA A 216 -9.47 -5.87 31.92
C ALA A 216 -8.94 -5.72 33.37
N ALA A 217 -9.72 -6.11 34.38
CA ALA A 217 -9.29 -6.08 35.77
C ALA A 217 -8.01 -6.91 35.98
N THR A 218 -6.99 -6.34 36.61
CA THR A 218 -5.75 -7.04 36.92
C THR A 218 -5.99 -8.15 37.95
N PRO A 219 -5.13 -9.19 38.03
CA PRO A 219 -5.27 -10.26 39.01
C PRO A 219 -5.36 -9.76 40.47
N ASP A 220 -4.73 -8.62 40.77
CA ASP A 220 -4.74 -7.99 42.09
C ASP A 220 -5.98 -7.14 42.40
N HIS A 221 -6.87 -6.94 41.41
CA HIS A 221 -8.05 -6.12 41.57
C HIS A 221 -8.99 -6.69 42.66
N PRO A 222 -9.58 -5.85 43.53
CA PRO A 222 -10.43 -6.31 44.64
C PRO A 222 -11.54 -7.26 44.22
N CYS A 223 -12.21 -6.99 43.09
CA CYS A 223 -13.24 -7.89 42.53
C CYS A 223 -12.71 -9.31 42.22
N ARG A 224 -11.53 -9.43 41.58
CA ARG A 224 -10.95 -10.76 41.26
C ARG A 224 -10.47 -11.50 42.50
N LYS A 225 -9.90 -10.78 43.48
CA LYS A 225 -9.50 -11.35 44.77
C LYS A 225 -10.70 -11.87 45.55
N ALA A 226 -11.75 -11.05 45.65
CA ALA A 226 -13.01 -11.44 46.30
C ALA A 226 -13.63 -12.67 45.63
N TRP A 227 -13.61 -12.76 44.30
CA TRP A 227 -14.03 -13.95 43.58
C TRP A 227 -13.18 -15.17 43.92
N ALA A 228 -11.85 -15.06 43.86
CA ALA A 228 -10.95 -16.17 44.14
C ALA A 228 -11.15 -16.71 45.57
N GLU A 229 -11.24 -15.83 46.57
CA GLU A 229 -11.52 -16.18 47.97
C GLU A 229 -12.91 -16.81 48.14
N GLY A 230 -13.92 -16.23 47.49
CA GLY A 230 -15.29 -16.74 47.51
C GLY A 230 -15.39 -18.12 46.87
N ARG A 231 -14.73 -18.34 45.73
CA ARG A 231 -14.65 -19.63 45.02
C ARG A 231 -14.04 -20.71 45.91
N GLU A 232 -12.88 -20.46 46.52
CA GLU A 232 -12.27 -21.42 47.44
C GLU A 232 -13.19 -21.73 48.63
N THR A 233 -13.91 -20.73 49.14
CA THR A 233 -14.88 -20.91 50.22
C THR A 233 -16.08 -21.76 49.80
N LEU A 234 -16.61 -21.53 48.59
CA LEU A 234 -17.77 -22.25 48.05
C LEU A 234 -17.47 -23.71 47.75
N PHE A 235 -16.39 -23.97 47.01
CA PHE A 235 -16.02 -25.32 46.59
C PHE A 235 -15.29 -26.09 47.71
N GLY A 236 -14.57 -25.39 48.59
CA GLY A 236 -13.97 -25.97 49.79
C GLY A 236 -14.98 -26.30 50.89
N ALA A 237 -16.12 -25.61 50.98
CA ALA A 237 -17.17 -25.94 51.96
C ALA A 237 -17.84 -27.30 51.71
N ALA A 238 -17.76 -27.82 50.48
CA ALA A 238 -18.28 -29.14 50.12
C ALA A 238 -17.38 -30.31 50.56
N THR A 239 -16.33 -30.07 51.36
CA THR A 239 -15.43 -31.13 51.84
C THR A 239 -16.21 -32.11 52.72
N PRO A 240 -16.35 -33.40 52.33
CA PRO A 240 -16.98 -34.39 53.18
C PRO A 240 -16.13 -34.65 54.44
N PRO A 241 -16.73 -35.13 55.56
CA PRO A 241 -15.98 -35.42 56.77
C PRO A 241 -14.81 -36.38 56.50
N GLY A 242 -13.57 -35.94 56.74
CA GLY A 242 -12.35 -36.72 56.51
C GLY A 242 -11.79 -36.66 55.07
N GLY A 243 -12.40 -35.88 54.17
CA GLY A 243 -11.94 -35.69 52.80
C GLY A 243 -10.96 -34.53 52.61
N ARG A 244 -10.39 -34.43 51.39
CA ARG A 244 -9.66 -33.25 50.93
C ARG A 244 -10.64 -32.24 50.30
N PRO A 245 -10.37 -30.94 50.37
CA PRO A 245 -11.14 -29.93 49.64
C PRO A 245 -11.21 -30.27 48.16
N ILE A 246 -12.40 -30.15 47.58
CA ILE A 246 -12.60 -30.27 46.15
C ILE A 246 -12.18 -28.94 45.54
N ALA A 247 -11.12 -28.96 44.73
CA ALA A 247 -10.72 -27.78 43.97
C ALA A 247 -11.85 -27.38 43.01
N ALA A 248 -12.09 -26.08 42.87
CA ALA A 248 -13.05 -25.59 41.89
C ALA A 248 -12.63 -26.03 40.48
N PRO A 249 -13.57 -26.47 39.62
CA PRO A 249 -13.25 -26.76 38.23
C PRO A 249 -12.70 -25.53 37.51
N SER A 250 -11.87 -25.76 36.49
CA SER A 250 -11.24 -24.69 35.70
C SER A 250 -12.24 -23.74 35.04
N GLU A 251 -13.44 -24.25 34.76
CA GLU A 251 -14.55 -23.52 34.13
C GLU A 251 -15.15 -22.45 35.06
N VAL A 252 -14.83 -22.51 36.37
CA VAL A 252 -15.32 -21.60 37.40
C VAL A 252 -14.23 -20.61 37.83
N GLU A 253 -13.02 -20.66 37.27
CA GLU A 253 -11.99 -19.66 37.59
C GLU A 253 -12.36 -18.27 37.07
N ALA A 254 -12.83 -18.23 35.85
CA ALA A 254 -13.33 -17.04 35.17
C ALA A 254 -14.41 -17.47 34.18
N ASP A 255 -15.23 -16.52 33.75
CA ASP A 255 -16.13 -16.76 32.64
C ASP A 255 -15.36 -16.95 31.31
N PRO A 256 -16.03 -17.44 30.26
CA PRO A 256 -15.36 -17.70 28.98
C PRO A 256 -14.80 -16.46 28.27
N TRP A 257 -15.07 -15.25 28.77
CA TRP A 257 -14.50 -13.99 28.29
C TRP A 257 -13.39 -13.47 29.21
N GLY A 258 -13.07 -14.20 30.27
CA GLY A 258 -11.96 -13.94 31.19
C GLY A 258 -12.31 -13.04 32.37
N ALA A 259 -13.56 -12.64 32.55
CA ALA A 259 -14.00 -11.89 33.73
C ALA A 259 -14.25 -12.85 34.91
N PRO A 260 -13.98 -12.43 36.16
CA PRO A 260 -14.43 -13.18 37.33
C PRO A 260 -15.96 -13.25 37.37
N TYR A 261 -16.49 -14.33 37.95
CA TYR A 261 -17.90 -14.34 38.37
C TYR A 261 -18.09 -13.41 39.57
N VAL A 262 -19.30 -12.89 39.73
CA VAL A 262 -19.64 -11.90 40.76
C VAL A 262 -20.75 -12.46 41.65
N LEU A 263 -20.49 -12.52 42.96
CA LEU A 263 -21.51 -12.84 43.96
C LEU A 263 -22.27 -11.57 44.34
N LEU A 264 -23.57 -11.56 44.06
CA LEU A 264 -24.49 -10.48 44.40
C LEU A 264 -25.32 -10.93 45.60
N LEU A 265 -24.97 -10.41 46.79
CA LEU A 265 -25.55 -10.85 48.06
C LEU A 265 -26.32 -9.69 48.70
N PRO A 266 -27.45 -9.26 48.12
CA PRO A 266 -28.16 -8.09 48.59
C PRO A 266 -28.64 -8.27 50.04
N GLY A 267 -28.76 -7.17 50.77
CA GLY A 267 -29.30 -7.18 52.14
C GLY A 267 -30.70 -7.78 52.20
N ASP A 268 -31.52 -7.41 51.20
CA ASP A 268 -32.88 -7.86 50.96
C ASP A 268 -32.99 -8.43 49.53
N GLY A 269 -33.56 -9.63 49.40
CA GLY A 269 -33.75 -10.31 48.11
C GLY A 269 -32.98 -11.62 47.96
N PRO A 270 -33.09 -12.29 46.79
CA PRO A 270 -32.38 -13.53 46.55
C PRO A 270 -30.87 -13.28 46.33
N ASP A 271 -30.04 -14.16 46.89
CA ASP A 271 -28.62 -14.23 46.56
C ASP A 271 -28.48 -14.64 45.08
N ARG A 272 -27.51 -14.07 44.36
CA ARG A 272 -27.29 -14.35 42.95
C ARG A 272 -25.80 -14.49 42.63
N VAL A 273 -25.51 -15.20 41.55
CA VAL A 273 -24.21 -15.19 40.90
C VAL A 273 -24.37 -14.65 39.48
N ALA A 274 -23.46 -13.80 39.04
CA ALA A 274 -23.47 -13.19 37.73
C ALA A 274 -22.14 -13.42 36.98
N SER A 275 -22.22 -13.55 35.66
CA SER A 275 -21.11 -13.32 34.72
C SER A 275 -21.41 -12.01 33.99
N ALA A 276 -20.37 -11.20 33.80
CA ALA A 276 -20.46 -9.93 33.08
C ALA A 276 -20.52 -10.10 31.55
N GLY A 277 -20.60 -11.34 31.08
CA GLY A 277 -20.85 -11.64 29.68
C GLY A 277 -19.76 -11.19 28.69
N PRO A 278 -20.08 -11.14 27.40
CA PRO A 278 -19.16 -10.73 26.35
C PRO A 278 -18.53 -9.35 26.51
N ASP A 279 -19.28 -8.36 27.02
CA ASP A 279 -18.80 -6.99 27.16
C ASP A 279 -17.96 -6.76 28.42
N GLY A 280 -18.03 -7.67 29.39
CA GLY A 280 -17.27 -7.63 30.63
C GLY A 280 -17.76 -6.58 31.62
N LEU A 281 -18.91 -5.95 31.36
CA LEU A 281 -19.45 -4.86 32.17
C LEU A 281 -20.63 -5.36 33.00
N LEU A 282 -20.44 -5.44 34.31
CA LEU A 282 -21.53 -5.81 35.21
C LEU A 282 -22.63 -4.72 35.21
N GLY A 283 -23.88 -5.15 35.10
CA GLY A 283 -25.08 -4.33 34.97
C GLY A 283 -25.49 -4.07 33.51
N SER A 284 -24.83 -4.71 32.54
CA SER A 284 -25.16 -4.59 31.12
C SER A 284 -26.30 -5.54 30.72
N ALA A 285 -26.75 -5.43 29.46
CA ALA A 285 -27.73 -6.38 28.90
C ALA A 285 -27.12 -7.76 28.62
N ASP A 286 -25.80 -7.86 28.65
CA ASP A 286 -25.04 -9.09 28.38
C ASP A 286 -24.80 -9.93 29.64
N ASP A 287 -25.17 -9.40 30.81
CA ASP A 287 -25.08 -10.09 32.09
C ASP A 287 -25.87 -11.41 32.08
N LEU A 288 -25.19 -12.48 32.48
CA LEU A 288 -25.81 -13.77 32.76
C LEU A 288 -25.96 -13.93 34.26
N ILE A 289 -27.20 -13.93 34.75
CA ILE A 289 -27.50 -13.97 36.17
C ILE A 289 -28.21 -15.28 36.51
N ARG A 290 -27.74 -15.94 37.58
CA ARG A 290 -28.38 -17.12 38.16
C ARG A 290 -28.70 -16.87 39.63
N GLU A 291 -29.96 -17.08 40.01
CA GLU A 291 -30.37 -17.03 41.41
C GLU A 291 -29.87 -18.27 42.16
N ILE A 292 -29.46 -18.06 43.41
CA ILE A 292 -29.02 -19.11 44.31
C ILE A 292 -30.25 -19.54 45.11
N PRO A 293 -30.73 -20.80 44.95
CA PRO A 293 -31.88 -21.33 45.68
C PRO A 293 -31.69 -21.23 47.18
#